data_AF-A0A7X0CNP1-F1
#
_entry.id   AF-A0A7X0CNP1-F1
#
_cell.length_a   1.000
_cell.length_b   1.000
_cell.length_c   1.000
_cell.angle_alpha   90.00
_cell.angle_beta   90.00
_cell.angle_gamma   90.00
#
_symmetry.space_group_name_H-M   'P 1'
#
loop_
_entity.id
_entity.type
_entity.pdbx_description
1 polymer ?
#
loop_
_entity_poly.entity_id
_entity_poly.type
_entity_poly.pdbx_seq_one_letter_code
_entity_poly.pdbx_strand_id
1 'polypeptide(L)'
;MKKIFLLLLSLPTILYSHAQDKPSTGVADRKLWLSYMDKISRPVMSNLAQDKLKERMPVMLSDRIDNKESRSKVAYLEAFARTLSGIAPWINLEGGDAAEIKLRNQYREWSLKAIANAVDPQAKDYLQWNGGQPLVDASYLALALIRSPWLWEHLDKHVQQQVVDALKITRGTVPVYSNWILFTGMIEAFFCKYDLGDDPVRTEYAIREFTQHWYVGDGMYSDGMDFHFDYYNSIVIQPNLSVILQVQDDKRKKYLNEKQRVKAIGQRYAEILERLIGADGSYPATGRSIVYRAGVFHHLANMAYQQQLPASLPPAQIRCALTAVIKKTLESPSTFTSDGWLNIGLYGKQPGLADFYNTTGSLYICTNVFLPLGLPQTDDFWSGAPLPWTEIKIWSGSDVKGDHALDLK
;
A
#
# COMPACT_ATOMS: atom_id res chain seq x y z
N MET A 1 42.24 -73.88 -5.48
CA MET A 1 42.37 -72.52 -6.04
C MET A 1 40.98 -71.94 -6.28
N LYS A 2 40.46 -71.10 -5.37
CA LYS A 2 39.21 -70.33 -5.57
C LYS A 2 39.58 -68.85 -5.51
N LYS A 3 39.40 -68.13 -6.63
CA LYS A 3 39.61 -66.68 -6.73
C LYS A 3 38.30 -65.99 -6.37
N ILE A 4 38.34 -65.11 -5.36
CA ILE A 4 37.25 -64.21 -4.98
C ILE A 4 37.43 -62.93 -5.80
N PHE A 5 36.39 -62.54 -6.55
CA PHE A 5 36.31 -61.27 -7.26
C PHE A 5 35.58 -60.27 -6.33
N LEU A 6 36.27 -59.23 -5.88
CA LEU A 6 35.66 -58.09 -5.19
C LEU A 6 35.18 -57.08 -6.24
N LEU A 7 33.87 -56.84 -6.30
CA LEU A 7 33.27 -55.73 -7.03
C LEU A 7 33.18 -54.52 -6.09
N LEU A 8 33.94 -53.47 -6.36
CA LEU A 8 33.81 -52.15 -5.71
C LEU A 8 32.78 -51.33 -6.49
N LEU A 9 31.58 -51.17 -5.93
CA LEU A 9 30.60 -50.18 -6.39
C LEU A 9 30.87 -48.84 -5.66
N SER A 10 31.30 -47.83 -6.41
CA SER A 10 31.35 -46.44 -5.96
C SER A 10 29.98 -45.78 -6.15
N LEU A 11 29.31 -45.47 -5.04
CA LEU A 11 28.12 -44.62 -5.01
C LEU A 11 28.54 -43.15 -4.86
N PRO A 12 28.10 -42.22 -5.73
CA PRO A 12 28.26 -40.80 -5.47
C PRO A 12 27.16 -40.35 -4.51
N THR A 13 27.52 -40.05 -3.26
CA THR A 13 26.66 -39.34 -2.32
C THR A 13 26.56 -37.88 -2.73
N ILE A 14 25.49 -37.50 -3.43
CA ILE A 14 25.10 -36.10 -3.60
C ILE A 14 24.43 -35.67 -2.30
N LEU A 15 25.20 -34.99 -1.43
CA LEU A 15 24.67 -34.28 -0.26
C LEU A 15 24.01 -32.99 -0.76
N TYR A 16 22.70 -33.00 -0.98
CA TYR A 16 21.91 -31.78 -0.99
C TYR A 16 21.85 -31.25 0.44
N SER A 17 22.66 -30.23 0.76
CA SER A 17 22.46 -29.46 1.99
C SER A 17 21.21 -28.60 1.81
N HIS A 18 20.06 -29.08 2.28
CA HIS A 18 18.99 -28.16 2.70
C HIS A 18 19.51 -27.42 3.93
N ALA A 19 19.98 -26.19 3.72
CA ALA A 19 20.06 -25.22 4.80
C ALA A 19 18.63 -25.06 5.34
N GLN A 20 18.34 -25.72 6.46
CA GLN A 20 17.16 -25.41 7.26
C GLN A 20 17.37 -24.01 7.83
N ASP A 21 16.88 -23.00 7.09
CA ASP A 21 16.69 -21.67 7.65
C ASP A 21 15.82 -21.82 8.90
N LYS A 22 16.35 -21.38 10.05
CA LYS A 22 15.56 -21.31 11.29
C LYS A 22 14.25 -20.58 10.98
N PRO A 23 13.09 -21.08 11.42
CA PRO A 23 11.82 -20.40 11.18
C PRO A 23 11.93 -18.98 11.70
N SER A 24 11.80 -18.01 10.78
CA SER A 24 11.71 -16.59 11.11
C SER A 24 10.54 -16.42 12.07
N THR A 25 10.81 -15.91 13.28
CA THR A 25 9.73 -15.53 14.18
C THR A 25 9.07 -14.25 13.65
N GLY A 26 7.79 -14.02 13.94
CA GLY A 26 7.14 -12.79 13.47
C GLY A 26 7.79 -11.50 14.01
N VAL A 27 8.59 -11.59 15.08
CA VAL A 27 9.47 -10.51 15.55
C VAL A 27 10.58 -10.18 14.53
N ALA A 28 11.20 -11.20 13.91
CA ALA A 28 12.20 -10.99 12.87
C ALA A 28 11.57 -10.39 11.61
N ASP A 29 10.39 -10.86 11.22
CA ASP A 29 9.63 -10.28 10.11
C ASP A 29 9.28 -8.81 10.38
N ARG A 30 8.81 -8.45 11.58
CA ARG A 30 8.50 -7.04 11.92
C ARG A 30 9.73 -6.15 11.81
N LYS A 31 10.87 -6.58 12.37
CA LYS A 31 12.14 -5.82 12.26
C LYS A 31 12.58 -5.65 10.81
N LEU A 32 12.42 -6.69 10.00
CA LEU A 32 12.71 -6.63 8.57
C LEU A 32 11.78 -5.63 7.87
N TRP A 33 10.49 -5.66 8.14
CA TRP A 33 9.52 -4.73 7.55
C TRP A 33 9.82 -3.28 7.94
N LEU A 34 10.15 -3.03 9.21
CA LEU A 34 10.59 -1.71 9.67
C LEU A 34 11.86 -1.24 8.93
N SER A 35 12.81 -2.13 8.66
CA SER A 35 14.03 -1.77 7.92
C SER A 35 13.75 -1.40 6.46
N TYR A 36 12.83 -2.12 5.79
CA TYR A 36 12.42 -1.79 4.42
C TYR A 36 11.57 -0.51 4.38
N MET A 37 10.61 -0.38 5.30
CA MET A 37 9.80 0.83 5.44
C MET A 37 10.69 2.05 5.65
N ASP A 38 11.70 1.95 6.52
CA ASP A 38 12.64 3.04 6.76
C ASP A 38 13.50 3.35 5.53
N LYS A 39 14.04 2.33 4.86
CA LYS A 39 14.83 2.49 3.64
C LYS A 39 14.06 3.22 2.53
N ILE A 40 12.78 2.90 2.37
CA ILE A 40 11.92 3.52 1.36
C ILE A 40 11.49 4.92 1.79
N SER A 41 10.97 5.05 3.00
CA SER A 41 10.24 6.27 3.43
C SER A 41 11.18 7.39 3.87
N ARG A 42 12.37 7.08 4.38
CA ARG A 42 13.29 8.06 4.97
C ARG A 42 13.68 9.16 3.98
N PRO A 43 14.11 8.89 2.74
CA PRO A 43 14.48 9.95 1.81
C PRO A 43 13.34 10.94 1.53
N VAL A 44 12.09 10.48 1.48
CA VAL A 44 10.93 11.38 1.28
C VAL A 44 10.68 12.19 2.54
N MET A 45 10.47 11.51 3.66
CA MET A 45 10.00 12.15 4.89
C MET A 45 11.06 13.07 5.50
N SER A 46 12.33 12.67 5.52
CA SER A 46 13.38 13.48 6.14
C SER A 46 13.75 14.70 5.31
N ASN A 47 13.74 14.62 3.97
CA ASN A 47 14.07 15.76 3.11
C ASN A 47 12.91 16.76 3.09
N LEU A 48 11.65 16.31 3.04
CA LEU A 48 10.51 17.21 3.10
C LEU A 48 10.41 17.91 4.46
N ALA A 49 10.68 17.20 5.55
CA ALA A 49 10.76 17.80 6.89
C ALA A 49 11.87 18.87 7.02
N GLN A 50 12.87 18.85 6.14
CA GLN A 50 13.98 19.80 6.08
C GLN A 50 13.80 20.89 5.00
N ASP A 51 12.66 20.92 4.31
CA ASP A 51 12.38 21.85 3.22
C ASP A 51 13.37 21.71 2.03
N LYS A 52 13.72 20.45 1.71
CA LYS A 52 14.71 20.06 0.70
C LYS A 52 14.26 18.93 -0.23
N LEU A 53 13.00 18.48 -0.20
CA LEU A 53 12.52 17.40 -1.06
C LEU A 53 12.67 17.76 -2.55
N LYS A 54 12.28 18.97 -2.96
CA LYS A 54 12.43 19.42 -4.36
C LYS A 54 13.88 19.50 -4.80
N GLU A 55 14.78 19.85 -3.88
CA GLU A 55 16.24 19.91 -4.11
C GLU A 55 16.83 18.50 -4.26
N ARG A 56 16.36 17.52 -3.48
CA ARG A 56 17.04 16.23 -3.28
C ARG A 56 16.42 15.06 -4.03
N MET A 57 15.11 15.08 -4.29
CA MET A 57 14.44 13.98 -4.96
C MET A 57 14.65 14.05 -6.49
N PRO A 58 15.25 13.04 -7.12
CA PRO A 58 15.33 12.97 -8.57
C PRO A 58 13.95 12.71 -9.16
N VAL A 59 13.59 13.47 -10.19
CA VAL A 59 12.33 13.28 -10.94
C VAL A 59 12.64 12.47 -12.20
N MET A 60 12.53 11.15 -12.08
CA MET A 60 12.50 10.22 -13.20
C MET A 60 11.07 10.15 -13.71
N LEU A 61 10.92 10.12 -15.03
CA LEU A 61 9.63 10.05 -15.71
C LEU A 61 9.61 8.79 -16.56
N SER A 62 8.42 8.27 -16.80
CA SER A 62 8.19 7.26 -17.84
C SER A 62 8.74 7.72 -19.19
N ASP A 63 9.31 6.79 -19.96
CA ASP A 63 9.74 7.06 -21.34
C ASP A 63 8.57 7.42 -22.27
N ARG A 64 7.33 7.16 -21.83
CA ARG A 64 6.08 7.45 -22.54
C ARG A 64 5.27 8.56 -21.88
N ILE A 65 5.92 9.44 -21.11
CA ILE A 65 5.24 10.46 -20.30
C ILE A 65 4.27 11.33 -21.12
N ASP A 66 3.05 11.52 -20.61
CA ASP A 66 2.00 12.32 -21.28
C ASP A 66 2.30 13.81 -21.30
N ASN A 67 2.71 14.36 -20.16
CA ASN A 67 2.99 15.77 -19.98
C ASN A 67 4.16 15.95 -19.01
N LYS A 68 5.36 16.05 -19.56
CA LYS A 68 6.60 16.17 -18.79
C LYS A 68 6.56 17.30 -17.75
N GLU A 69 6.09 18.49 -18.13
CA GLU A 69 6.08 19.66 -17.25
C GLU A 69 5.13 19.47 -16.06
N SER A 70 3.87 19.09 -16.34
CA SER A 70 2.87 18.86 -15.31
C SER A 70 3.28 17.71 -14.38
N ARG A 71 3.73 16.58 -14.94
CA ARG A 71 4.15 15.39 -14.18
C ARG A 71 5.36 15.66 -13.28
N SER A 72 6.29 16.51 -13.73
CA SER A 72 7.44 16.87 -12.91
C SER A 72 7.07 17.69 -11.68
N LYS A 73 6.09 18.60 -11.80
CA LYS A 73 5.63 19.45 -10.68
C LYS A 73 4.90 18.64 -9.59
N VAL A 74 4.15 17.62 -9.99
CA VAL A 74 3.29 16.83 -9.07
C VAL A 74 4.02 15.65 -8.42
N ALA A 75 5.17 15.21 -8.96
CA ALA A 75 5.94 14.07 -8.45
C ALA A 75 6.26 14.15 -6.96
N TYR A 76 6.45 15.35 -6.42
CA TYR A 76 6.76 15.56 -5.00
C TYR A 76 5.55 15.32 -4.09
N LEU A 77 4.35 15.75 -4.50
CA LEU A 77 3.11 15.47 -3.77
C LEU A 77 2.76 13.98 -3.85
N GLU A 78 2.97 13.35 -5.01
CA GLU A 78 2.88 11.89 -5.15
C GLU A 78 3.77 11.20 -4.11
N ALA A 79 5.07 11.49 -4.11
CA ALA A 79 6.04 10.85 -3.22
C ALA A 79 5.62 10.99 -1.74
N PHE A 80 5.32 12.22 -1.33
CA PHE A 80 4.98 12.54 0.05
C PHE A 80 3.68 11.88 0.51
N ALA A 81 2.56 12.17 -0.17
CA ALA A 81 1.25 11.75 0.31
C ALA A 81 1.09 10.23 0.26
N ARG A 82 1.63 9.58 -0.78
CA ARG A 82 1.61 8.11 -0.91
C ARG A 82 2.44 7.46 0.20
N THR A 83 3.64 7.98 0.47
CA THR A 83 4.48 7.50 1.59
C THR A 83 3.76 7.63 2.91
N LEU A 84 3.24 8.81 3.22
CA LEU A 84 2.59 9.08 4.49
C LEU A 84 1.35 8.19 4.69
N SER A 85 0.57 7.94 3.62
CA SER A 85 -0.60 7.05 3.66
C SER A 85 -0.27 5.61 4.06
N GLY A 86 0.90 5.11 3.64
CA GLY A 86 1.34 3.74 3.91
C GLY A 86 1.93 3.55 5.31
N ILE A 87 2.55 4.60 5.88
CA ILE A 87 3.16 4.54 7.22
C ILE A 87 2.27 5.10 8.34
N ALA A 88 1.18 5.80 8.00
CA ALA A 88 0.29 6.44 8.97
C ALA A 88 -0.21 5.51 10.10
N PRO A 89 -0.66 4.26 9.82
CA PRO A 89 -1.03 3.34 10.91
C PRO A 89 0.08 3.07 11.91
N TRP A 90 1.31 2.89 11.42
CA TRP A 90 2.48 2.68 12.27
C TRP A 90 2.81 3.94 13.07
N ILE A 91 2.68 5.15 12.48
CA ILE A 91 2.87 6.40 13.23
C ILE A 91 1.82 6.55 14.34
N ASN A 92 0.58 6.12 14.09
CA ASN A 92 -0.50 6.18 15.07
C ASN A 92 -0.35 5.19 16.24
N LEU A 93 0.43 4.13 16.06
CA LEU A 93 0.60 3.07 17.04
C LEU A 93 1.39 3.55 18.28
N GLU A 94 1.06 2.99 19.44
CA GLU A 94 1.85 3.11 20.67
C GLU A 94 2.52 1.78 21.05
N GLY A 95 3.59 1.85 21.84
CA GLY A 95 4.37 0.67 22.24
C GLY A 95 5.38 0.17 21.20
N GLY A 96 5.86 -1.06 21.37
CA GLY A 96 6.99 -1.62 20.62
C GLY A 96 8.30 -1.57 21.40
N ASP A 97 9.37 -2.10 20.81
CA ASP A 97 10.69 -2.06 21.46
C ASP A 97 11.30 -0.65 21.41
N ALA A 98 12.32 -0.40 22.24
CA ALA A 98 12.92 0.93 22.37
C ALA A 98 13.49 1.48 21.05
N ALA A 99 13.98 0.62 20.16
CA ALA A 99 14.51 1.05 18.86
C ALA A 99 13.38 1.45 17.91
N GLU A 100 12.29 0.67 17.87
CA GLU A 100 11.10 0.98 17.10
C GLU A 100 10.43 2.28 17.59
N ILE A 101 10.28 2.47 18.92
CA ILE A 101 9.73 3.69 19.50
C ILE A 101 10.57 4.90 19.11
N LYS A 102 11.90 4.81 19.21
CA LYS A 102 12.80 5.90 18.81
C LYS A 102 12.63 6.23 17.33
N LEU A 103 12.56 5.22 16.46
CA LEU A 103 12.34 5.42 15.02
C LEU A 103 10.99 6.09 14.78
N ARG A 104 9.92 5.62 15.43
CA ARG A 104 8.56 6.18 15.29
C ARG A 104 8.49 7.63 15.73
N ASN A 105 9.10 7.99 16.86
CA ASN A 105 9.16 9.38 17.31
C ASN A 105 9.88 10.28 16.31
N GLN A 106 10.95 9.79 15.67
CA GLN A 106 11.60 10.55 14.60
C GLN A 106 10.68 10.77 13.39
N TYR A 107 9.93 9.75 12.98
CA TYR A 107 8.97 9.87 11.88
C TYR A 107 7.78 10.75 12.25
N ARG A 108 7.35 10.77 13.51
CA ARG A 108 6.34 11.71 14.02
C ARG A 108 6.80 13.15 13.82
N GLU A 109 8.00 13.48 14.29
CA GLU A 109 8.60 14.81 14.11
C GLU A 109 8.74 15.18 12.63
N TRP A 110 9.25 14.26 11.80
CA TRP A 110 9.37 14.50 10.37
C TRP A 110 8.03 14.69 9.70
N SER A 111 7.01 13.90 10.06
CA SER A 111 5.70 13.99 9.41
C SER A 111 5.00 15.31 9.73
N LEU A 112 5.08 15.80 10.98
CA LEU A 112 4.52 17.11 11.34
C LEU A 112 5.20 18.24 10.55
N LYS A 113 6.54 18.25 10.48
CA LYS A 113 7.31 19.24 9.70
C LYS A 113 7.07 19.12 8.19
N ALA A 114 7.00 17.89 7.69
CA ALA A 114 6.78 17.62 6.28
C ALA A 114 5.40 18.10 5.83
N ILE A 115 4.36 17.87 6.64
CA ILE A 115 3.02 18.42 6.38
C ILE A 115 3.09 19.95 6.35
N ALA A 116 3.69 20.58 7.36
CA ALA A 116 3.81 22.03 7.43
C ALA A 116 4.49 22.63 6.17
N ASN A 117 5.64 22.09 5.77
CA ASN A 117 6.35 22.54 4.57
C ASN A 117 5.56 22.27 3.28
N ALA A 118 4.79 21.18 3.21
CA ALA A 118 4.03 20.82 2.02
C ALA A 118 2.84 21.76 1.76
N VAL A 119 2.28 22.39 2.79
CA VAL A 119 1.07 23.22 2.71
C VAL A 119 1.32 24.72 2.96
N ASP A 120 2.52 25.13 3.37
CA ASP A 120 2.89 26.54 3.54
C ASP A 120 3.33 27.17 2.21
N PRO A 121 2.61 28.14 1.63
CA PRO A 121 2.98 28.80 0.38
C PRO A 121 4.33 29.52 0.40
N GLN A 122 4.93 29.77 1.57
CA GLN A 122 6.25 30.39 1.71
C GLN A 122 7.40 29.38 1.81
N ALA A 123 7.11 28.09 2.01
CA ALA A 123 8.12 27.04 2.10
C ALA A 123 8.70 26.70 0.71
N LYS A 124 9.97 26.29 0.66
CA LYS A 124 10.60 25.87 -0.62
C LYS A 124 9.90 24.63 -1.16
N ASP A 125 9.45 23.75 -0.27
CA ASP A 125 8.71 22.53 -0.57
C ASP A 125 7.19 22.70 -0.53
N TYR A 126 6.65 23.92 -0.69
CA TYR A 126 5.22 24.08 -0.94
C TYR A 126 4.78 23.26 -2.17
N LEU A 127 3.90 22.28 -2.01
CA LEU A 127 3.59 21.32 -3.07
C LEU A 127 2.46 21.79 -4.01
N GLN A 128 2.35 21.14 -5.17
CA GLN A 128 1.31 21.46 -6.16
C GLN A 128 -0.03 20.82 -5.78
N TRP A 129 -0.99 21.64 -5.33
CA TRP A 129 -2.31 21.18 -4.86
C TRP A 129 -3.45 21.30 -5.89
N ASN A 130 -3.22 22.00 -7.01
CA ASN A 130 -4.24 22.22 -8.04
C ASN A 130 -4.02 21.34 -9.29
N GLY A 131 -5.06 20.62 -9.71
CA GLY A 131 -5.10 19.84 -10.95
C GLY A 131 -5.62 18.42 -10.79
N GLY A 132 -5.60 17.65 -11.88
CA GLY A 132 -6.03 16.25 -11.92
C GLY A 132 -5.20 15.32 -11.04
N GLN A 133 -3.87 15.30 -11.23
CA GLN A 133 -2.99 14.46 -10.41
C GLN A 133 -2.97 14.90 -8.93
N PRO A 134 -2.92 16.20 -8.59
CA PRO A 134 -3.03 16.64 -7.19
C PRO A 134 -4.30 16.19 -6.46
N LEU A 135 -5.44 16.03 -7.15
CA LEU A 135 -6.64 15.43 -6.54
C LEU A 135 -6.36 14.01 -6.01
N VAL A 136 -5.65 13.19 -6.81
CA VAL A 136 -5.29 11.83 -6.42
C VAL A 136 -4.43 11.85 -5.16
N ASP A 137 -3.37 12.65 -5.16
CA ASP A 137 -2.39 12.61 -4.07
C ASP A 137 -2.87 13.34 -2.81
N ALA A 138 -3.70 14.38 -2.95
CA ALA A 138 -4.46 14.96 -1.85
C ALA A 138 -5.35 13.92 -1.13
N SER A 139 -5.95 12.98 -1.87
CA SER A 139 -6.72 11.88 -1.27
C SER A 139 -5.86 10.93 -0.44
N TYR A 140 -4.60 10.69 -0.83
CA TYR A 140 -3.67 9.89 -0.03
C TYR A 140 -3.25 10.62 1.25
N LEU A 141 -3.10 11.95 1.23
CA LEU A 141 -2.89 12.73 2.45
C LEU A 141 -4.12 12.65 3.37
N ALA A 142 -5.32 12.84 2.81
CA ALA A 142 -6.58 12.69 3.56
C ALA A 142 -6.70 11.31 4.20
N LEU A 143 -6.41 10.24 3.45
CA LEU A 143 -6.38 8.87 3.93
C LEU A 143 -5.34 8.67 5.06
N ALA A 144 -4.16 9.28 4.93
CA ALA A 144 -3.14 9.21 5.98
C ALA A 144 -3.62 9.82 7.29
N LEU A 145 -4.25 11.00 7.23
CA LEU A 145 -4.79 11.70 8.40
C LEU A 145 -5.99 10.96 9.00
N ILE A 146 -6.83 10.31 8.18
CA ILE A 146 -7.89 9.42 8.68
C ILE A 146 -7.31 8.23 9.45
N ARG A 147 -6.23 7.62 8.93
CA ARG A 147 -5.52 6.47 9.53
C ARG A 147 -4.72 6.83 10.77
N SER A 148 -4.27 8.07 10.89
CA SER A 148 -3.52 8.57 12.04
C SER A 148 -4.16 9.81 12.66
N PRO A 149 -5.19 9.63 13.53
CA PRO A 149 -5.71 10.72 14.35
C PRO A 149 -4.62 11.42 15.17
N TRP A 150 -3.62 10.69 15.67
CA TRP A 150 -2.47 11.26 16.36
C TRP A 150 -1.81 12.35 15.51
N LEU A 151 -1.54 12.09 14.23
CA LEU A 151 -0.93 13.08 13.34
C LEU A 151 -1.78 14.34 13.25
N TRP A 152 -3.07 14.18 12.91
CA TRP A 152 -3.97 15.31 12.74
C TRP A 152 -4.05 16.16 14.00
N GLU A 153 -4.23 15.53 15.16
CA GLU A 153 -4.40 16.19 16.46
C GLU A 153 -3.14 16.91 16.95
N HIS A 154 -1.94 16.50 16.50
CA HIS A 154 -0.66 17.11 16.87
C HIS A 154 -0.14 18.14 15.85
N LEU A 155 -0.87 18.41 14.77
CA LEU A 155 -0.58 19.55 13.90
C LEU A 155 -0.99 20.86 14.59
N ASP A 156 -0.16 21.90 14.44
CA ASP A 156 -0.51 23.25 14.85
C ASP A 156 -1.80 23.71 14.14
N LYS A 157 -2.61 24.52 14.83
CA LYS A 157 -3.90 24.99 14.30
C LYS A 157 -3.78 25.72 12.96
N HIS A 158 -2.71 26.47 12.77
CA HIS A 158 -2.43 27.13 11.49
C HIS A 158 -2.16 26.12 10.38
N VAL A 159 -1.37 25.07 10.66
CA VAL A 159 -1.07 24.01 9.69
C VAL A 159 -2.31 23.18 9.38
N GLN A 160 -3.16 22.88 10.39
CA GLN A 160 -4.46 22.24 10.17
C GLN A 160 -5.31 23.05 9.17
N GLN A 161 -5.36 24.38 9.32
CA GLN A 161 -6.08 25.25 8.40
C GLN A 161 -5.49 25.21 6.98
N GLN A 162 -4.16 25.28 6.84
CA GLN A 162 -3.50 25.18 5.53
C GLN A 162 -3.74 23.83 4.85
N VAL A 163 -3.76 22.73 5.60
CA VAL A 163 -4.15 21.40 5.08
C VAL A 163 -5.58 21.44 4.55
N VAL A 164 -6.52 22.02 5.32
CA VAL A 164 -7.92 22.16 4.89
C VAL A 164 -8.02 22.99 3.61
N ASP A 165 -7.31 24.10 3.53
CA ASP A 165 -7.31 24.97 2.36
C ASP A 165 -6.71 24.25 1.14
N ALA A 166 -5.58 23.56 1.31
CA ALA A 166 -4.93 22.75 0.29
C ALA A 166 -5.85 21.63 -0.24
N LEU A 167 -6.57 20.92 0.64
CA LEU A 167 -7.53 19.90 0.23
C LEU A 167 -8.77 20.51 -0.46
N LYS A 168 -9.24 21.68 -0.03
CA LYS A 168 -10.38 22.37 -0.66
C LYS A 168 -10.09 22.85 -2.08
N ILE A 169 -8.83 23.17 -2.41
CA ILE A 169 -8.42 23.52 -3.80
C ILE A 169 -8.84 22.42 -4.78
N THR A 170 -8.78 21.15 -4.36
CA THR A 170 -9.11 20.00 -5.23
C THR A 170 -10.58 19.96 -5.67
N ARG A 171 -11.50 20.66 -4.98
CA ARG A 171 -12.93 20.69 -5.34
C ARG A 171 -13.18 21.28 -6.73
N GLY A 172 -12.26 22.09 -7.25
CA GLY A 172 -12.30 22.62 -8.61
C GLY A 172 -11.97 21.59 -9.70
N THR A 173 -11.43 20.41 -9.33
CA THR A 173 -11.11 19.33 -10.27
C THR A 173 -12.33 18.45 -10.51
N VAL A 174 -12.71 18.27 -11.78
CA VAL A 174 -13.67 17.24 -12.18
C VAL A 174 -12.93 15.90 -12.27
N PRO A 175 -13.27 14.88 -11.45
CA PRO A 175 -12.61 13.59 -11.53
C PRO A 175 -12.95 12.89 -12.85
N VAL A 176 -12.02 12.10 -13.37
CA VAL A 176 -12.33 11.13 -14.43
C VAL A 176 -13.39 10.15 -13.89
N TYR A 177 -14.34 9.73 -14.75
CA TYR A 177 -15.39 8.79 -14.35
C TYR A 177 -14.84 7.35 -14.28
N SER A 178 -14.12 7.09 -13.19
CA SER A 178 -13.45 5.83 -12.84
C SER A 178 -13.18 5.82 -11.32
N ASN A 179 -12.21 5.05 -10.83
CA ASN A 179 -11.70 5.10 -9.45
C ASN A 179 -11.38 6.51 -8.94
N TRP A 180 -11.18 7.48 -9.84
CA TRP A 180 -10.94 8.88 -9.46
C TRP A 180 -12.06 9.50 -8.62
N ILE A 181 -13.29 9.00 -8.73
CA ILE A 181 -14.39 9.47 -7.88
C ILE A 181 -14.16 9.10 -6.40
N LEU A 182 -13.46 7.99 -6.12
CA LEU A 182 -13.08 7.60 -4.75
C LEU A 182 -12.07 8.58 -4.15
N PHE A 183 -11.19 9.18 -4.97
CA PHE A 183 -10.27 10.20 -4.46
C PHE A 183 -11.02 11.43 -3.95
N THR A 184 -12.05 11.89 -4.68
CA THR A 184 -12.92 12.95 -4.18
C THR A 184 -13.68 12.51 -2.92
N GLY A 185 -14.24 11.29 -2.93
CA GLY A 185 -14.94 10.72 -1.79
C GLY A 185 -14.08 10.60 -0.53
N MET A 186 -12.80 10.26 -0.67
CA MET A 186 -11.84 10.12 0.44
C MET A 186 -11.49 11.47 1.08
N ILE A 187 -11.31 12.51 0.27
CA ILE A 187 -11.07 13.88 0.77
C ILE A 187 -12.30 14.36 1.57
N GLU A 188 -13.51 14.13 1.04
CA GLU A 188 -14.74 14.49 1.75
C GLU A 188 -15.00 13.60 2.98
N ALA A 189 -14.58 12.33 2.97
CA ALA A 189 -14.57 11.50 4.17
C ALA A 189 -13.66 12.09 5.26
N PHE A 190 -12.49 12.63 4.91
CA PHE A 190 -11.64 13.33 5.87
C PHE A 190 -12.35 14.55 6.48
N PHE A 191 -13.00 15.39 5.65
CA PHE A 191 -13.77 16.51 6.15
C PHE A 191 -14.95 16.07 7.04
N CYS A 192 -15.60 14.96 6.71
CA CYS A 192 -16.70 14.37 7.50
C CYS A 192 -16.20 13.88 8.86
N LYS A 193 -15.04 13.18 8.89
CA LYS A 193 -14.44 12.65 10.13
C LYS A 193 -14.19 13.74 11.17
N TYR A 194 -13.71 14.92 10.73
CA TYR A 194 -13.29 16.01 11.59
C TYR A 194 -14.25 17.21 11.63
N ASP A 195 -15.46 17.06 11.07
CA ASP A 195 -16.51 18.09 11.09
C ASP A 195 -16.09 19.42 10.42
N LEU A 196 -15.40 19.33 9.27
CA LEU A 196 -14.79 20.45 8.54
C LEU A 196 -15.61 20.95 7.33
N GLY A 197 -16.87 20.51 7.24
CA GLY A 197 -17.80 20.87 6.16
C GLY A 197 -17.59 20.05 4.90
N ASP A 198 -17.93 18.75 4.96
CA ASP A 198 -17.86 17.85 3.81
C ASP A 198 -18.98 18.09 2.80
N ASP A 199 -18.72 17.70 1.55
CA ASP A 199 -19.69 17.67 0.46
C ASP A 199 -20.26 16.24 0.32
N PRO A 200 -21.46 15.96 0.88
CA PRO A 200 -22.02 14.61 0.88
C PRO A 200 -22.31 14.09 -0.52
N VAL A 201 -22.50 14.96 -1.53
CA VAL A 201 -22.79 14.54 -2.90
C VAL A 201 -21.60 13.78 -3.50
N ARG A 202 -20.37 14.23 -3.23
CA ARG A 202 -19.16 13.58 -3.73
C ARG A 202 -18.93 12.21 -3.11
N THR A 203 -19.17 12.09 -1.80
CA THR A 203 -19.08 10.79 -1.13
C THR A 203 -20.21 9.85 -1.59
N GLU A 204 -21.44 10.34 -1.71
CA GLU A 204 -22.55 9.52 -2.21
C GLU A 204 -22.34 9.03 -3.63
N TYR A 205 -21.82 9.90 -4.50
CA TYR A 205 -21.49 9.53 -5.86
C TYR A 205 -20.47 8.39 -5.90
N ALA A 206 -19.38 8.51 -5.14
CA ALA A 206 -18.38 7.46 -5.04
C ALA A 206 -18.94 6.13 -4.50
N ILE A 207 -19.75 6.18 -3.43
CA ILE A 207 -20.34 4.96 -2.85
C ILE A 207 -21.29 4.29 -3.84
N ARG A 208 -22.20 5.05 -4.45
CA ARG A 208 -23.27 4.49 -5.30
C ARG A 208 -22.74 3.87 -6.58
N GLU A 209 -21.81 4.54 -7.26
CA GLU A 209 -21.21 3.99 -8.49
C GLU A 209 -20.58 2.62 -8.23
N PHE A 210 -19.77 2.49 -7.17
CA PHE A 210 -19.14 1.21 -6.83
C PHE A 210 -20.11 0.16 -6.29
N THR A 211 -21.10 0.55 -5.48
CA THR A 211 -22.01 -0.42 -4.84
C THR A 211 -23.21 -0.82 -5.70
N GLN A 212 -23.56 -0.04 -6.73
CA GLN A 212 -24.75 -0.25 -7.55
C GLN A 212 -24.46 -0.51 -9.03
N HIS A 213 -23.34 -0.01 -9.57
CA HIS A 213 -23.10 -0.04 -11.02
C HIS A 213 -21.82 -0.79 -11.41
N TRP A 214 -20.74 -0.61 -10.63
CA TRP A 214 -19.42 -1.10 -11.02
C TRP A 214 -19.00 -2.39 -10.33
N TYR A 215 -19.83 -3.00 -9.48
CA TYR A 215 -19.53 -4.32 -8.97
C TYR A 215 -19.74 -5.39 -10.06
N VAL A 216 -18.66 -6.00 -10.56
CA VAL A 216 -18.70 -6.94 -11.70
C VAL A 216 -18.83 -8.41 -11.29
N GLY A 217 -18.53 -8.75 -10.04
CA GLY A 217 -18.61 -10.11 -9.51
C GLY A 217 -17.29 -10.59 -8.90
N ASP A 218 -17.36 -11.68 -8.12
CA ASP A 218 -16.23 -12.41 -7.54
C ASP A 218 -15.13 -11.53 -6.90
N GLY A 219 -15.53 -10.62 -6.00
CA GLY A 219 -14.60 -9.71 -5.33
C GLY A 219 -14.13 -8.49 -6.15
N MET A 220 -14.49 -8.36 -7.42
CA MET A 220 -13.95 -7.32 -8.29
C MET A 220 -14.98 -6.24 -8.66
N TYR A 221 -14.49 -5.02 -8.77
CA TYR A 221 -15.19 -3.88 -9.36
C TYR A 221 -14.58 -3.53 -10.73
N SER A 222 -15.39 -3.01 -11.65
CA SER A 222 -14.90 -2.28 -12.82
C SER A 222 -14.32 -0.94 -12.40
N ASP A 223 -13.48 -0.38 -13.26
CA ASP A 223 -12.84 0.91 -13.04
C ASP A 223 -13.51 1.98 -13.92
N GLY A 224 -14.81 2.16 -13.71
CA GLY A 224 -15.67 2.89 -14.64
C GLY A 224 -16.53 1.95 -15.47
N MET A 225 -16.79 2.35 -16.71
CA MET A 225 -17.65 1.62 -17.65
C MET A 225 -17.04 0.31 -18.13
N ASP A 226 -15.71 0.23 -18.19
CA ASP A 226 -14.97 -0.93 -18.67
C ASP A 226 -14.31 -1.68 -17.51
N PHE A 227 -14.31 -3.01 -17.61
CA PHE A 227 -13.55 -3.85 -16.70
C PHE A 227 -12.10 -3.98 -17.19
N HIS A 228 -11.16 -3.63 -16.33
CA HIS A 228 -9.74 -3.85 -16.55
C HIS A 228 -9.23 -4.87 -15.53
N PHE A 229 -8.69 -5.99 -16.01
CA PHE A 229 -8.06 -6.98 -15.16
C PHE A 229 -6.64 -6.53 -14.79
N ASP A 230 -6.57 -5.60 -13.83
CA ASP A 230 -5.35 -5.08 -13.23
C ASP A 230 -5.46 -5.07 -11.70
N TYR A 231 -4.45 -4.48 -11.03
CA TYR A 231 -4.39 -4.43 -9.58
C TYR A 231 -5.08 -3.19 -8.97
N TYR A 232 -5.84 -2.38 -9.70
CA TYR A 232 -6.48 -1.17 -9.14
C TYR A 232 -7.59 -1.49 -8.14
N ASN A 233 -8.19 -2.68 -8.21
CA ASN A 233 -9.05 -3.18 -7.14
C ASN A 233 -8.29 -3.20 -5.80
N SER A 234 -7.02 -3.58 -5.82
CA SER A 234 -6.16 -3.63 -4.64
C SER A 234 -5.51 -2.28 -4.29
N ILE A 235 -4.99 -1.59 -5.30
CA ILE A 235 -4.21 -0.36 -5.12
C ILE A 235 -5.10 0.79 -4.65
N VAL A 236 -6.32 0.90 -5.21
CA VAL A 236 -7.21 2.05 -5.03
C VAL A 236 -8.59 1.64 -4.51
N ILE A 237 -9.33 0.82 -5.26
CA ILE A 237 -10.79 0.74 -5.11
C ILE A 237 -11.19 0.20 -3.74
N GLN A 238 -10.77 -1.01 -3.40
CA GLN A 238 -11.21 -1.68 -2.17
C GLN A 238 -10.77 -0.94 -0.89
N PRO A 239 -9.49 -0.50 -0.74
CA PRO A 239 -9.08 0.22 0.45
C PRO A 239 -9.76 1.58 0.61
N ASN A 240 -9.99 2.31 -0.49
CA ASN A 240 -10.64 3.62 -0.40
C ASN A 240 -12.14 3.49 -0.11
N LEU A 241 -12.84 2.61 -0.82
CA LEU A 241 -14.28 2.41 -0.63
C LEU A 241 -14.59 1.95 0.80
N SER A 242 -13.81 1.00 1.35
CA SER A 242 -14.00 0.51 2.72
C SER A 242 -13.80 1.61 3.77
N VAL A 243 -12.77 2.44 3.64
CA VAL A 243 -12.51 3.55 4.57
C VAL A 243 -13.57 4.65 4.45
N ILE A 244 -13.99 5.01 3.23
CA ILE A 244 -15.07 5.99 3.00
C ILE A 244 -16.35 5.51 3.69
N LEU A 245 -16.76 4.26 3.46
CA LEU A 245 -17.95 3.68 4.09
C LEU A 245 -17.84 3.65 5.62
N GLN A 246 -16.68 3.27 6.15
CA GLN A 246 -16.46 3.23 7.59
C GLN A 246 -16.63 4.62 8.23
N VAL A 247 -15.98 5.64 7.68
CA VAL A 247 -16.09 7.02 8.21
C VAL A 247 -17.53 7.53 8.12
N GLN A 248 -18.18 7.31 6.98
CA GLN A 248 -19.55 7.77 6.78
C GLN A 248 -20.54 7.03 7.69
N ASP A 249 -20.38 5.74 7.91
CA ASP A 249 -21.20 4.96 8.84
C ASP A 249 -20.95 5.37 10.30
N ASP A 250 -19.70 5.65 10.67
CA ASP A 250 -19.37 6.13 12.03
C ASP A 250 -20.05 7.46 12.35
N LYS A 251 -20.08 8.38 11.38
CA LYS A 251 -20.68 9.72 11.53
C LYS A 251 -22.19 9.73 11.33
N ARG A 252 -22.72 8.97 10.36
CA ARG A 252 -24.13 9.09 9.90
C ARG A 252 -25.01 7.89 10.24
N LYS A 253 -24.43 6.71 10.52
CA LYS A 253 -25.15 5.46 10.83
C LYS A 253 -26.11 5.00 9.72
N LYS A 254 -25.71 5.16 8.45
CA LYS A 254 -26.55 4.87 7.26
C LYS A 254 -26.02 3.79 6.34
N TYR A 255 -24.79 3.30 6.51
CA TYR A 255 -24.12 2.46 5.51
C TYR A 255 -23.75 1.07 6.04
N LEU A 256 -24.44 0.59 7.07
CA LEU A 256 -24.14 -0.70 7.69
C LEU A 256 -24.22 -1.86 6.68
N ASN A 257 -25.26 -1.86 5.83
CA ASN A 257 -25.48 -2.92 4.84
C ASN A 257 -24.40 -2.87 3.73
N GLU A 258 -24.12 -1.68 3.21
CA GLU A 258 -23.08 -1.44 2.21
C GLU A 258 -21.72 -1.85 2.75
N LYS A 259 -21.41 -1.50 4.00
CA LYS A 259 -20.17 -1.88 4.68
C LYS A 259 -20.03 -3.40 4.80
N GLN A 260 -21.09 -4.10 5.18
CA GLN A 260 -21.07 -5.56 5.27
C GLN A 260 -20.88 -6.22 3.90
N ARG A 261 -21.58 -5.73 2.86
CA ARG A 261 -21.44 -6.22 1.49
C ARG A 261 -20.05 -5.96 0.93
N VAL A 262 -19.54 -4.74 1.05
CA VAL A 262 -18.18 -4.38 0.61
C VAL A 262 -17.12 -5.16 1.37
N LYS A 263 -17.32 -5.42 2.67
CA LYS A 263 -16.43 -6.31 3.44
C LYS A 263 -16.39 -7.72 2.85
N ALA A 264 -17.54 -8.33 2.55
CA ALA A 264 -17.59 -9.67 1.97
C ALA A 264 -16.92 -9.73 0.58
N ILE A 265 -17.18 -8.72 -0.27
CA ILE A 265 -16.54 -8.57 -1.58
C ILE A 265 -15.02 -8.41 -1.41
N GLY A 266 -14.58 -7.58 -0.47
CA GLY A 266 -13.17 -7.38 -0.15
C GLY A 266 -12.49 -8.63 0.40
N GLN A 267 -13.18 -9.42 1.22
CA GLN A 267 -12.67 -10.70 1.72
C GLN A 267 -12.43 -11.69 0.58
N ARG A 268 -13.37 -11.79 -0.37
CA ARG A 268 -13.18 -12.63 -1.56
C ARG A 268 -11.97 -12.19 -2.38
N TYR A 269 -11.84 -10.89 -2.62
CA TYR A 269 -10.70 -10.38 -3.37
C TYR A 269 -9.35 -10.57 -2.65
N ALA A 270 -9.34 -10.58 -1.31
CA ALA A 270 -8.15 -10.90 -0.53
C ALA A 270 -7.69 -12.35 -0.75
N GLU A 271 -8.61 -13.32 -0.89
CA GLU A 271 -8.29 -14.71 -1.23
C GLU A 271 -7.66 -14.80 -2.63
N ILE A 272 -8.23 -14.11 -3.60
CA ILE A 272 -7.68 -14.05 -4.97
C ILE A 272 -6.27 -13.44 -4.93
N LEU A 273 -6.08 -12.31 -4.25
CA LEU A 273 -4.77 -11.66 -4.13
C LEU A 273 -3.72 -12.58 -3.50
N GLU A 274 -4.05 -13.27 -2.41
CA GLU A 274 -3.10 -14.17 -1.74
C GLU A 274 -2.68 -15.33 -2.66
N ARG A 275 -3.62 -15.87 -3.43
CA ARG A 275 -3.35 -16.93 -4.43
C ARG A 275 -2.47 -16.46 -5.58
N LEU A 276 -2.45 -15.17 -5.90
CA LEU A 276 -1.56 -14.61 -6.92
C LEU A 276 -0.10 -14.47 -6.44
N ILE A 277 0.17 -14.66 -5.15
CA ILE A 277 1.54 -14.62 -4.60
C ILE A 277 2.20 -15.97 -4.82
N GLY A 278 3.09 -16.04 -5.81
CA GLY A 278 3.91 -17.20 -6.11
C GLY A 278 4.74 -17.66 -4.90
N ALA A 279 5.17 -18.92 -4.92
CA ALA A 279 5.95 -19.56 -3.85
C ALA A 279 7.26 -18.82 -3.49
N ASP A 280 7.80 -18.00 -4.39
CA ASP A 280 8.99 -17.18 -4.16
C ASP A 280 8.69 -15.70 -3.86
N GLY A 281 7.42 -15.34 -3.66
CA GLY A 281 6.96 -13.96 -3.47
C GLY A 281 6.83 -13.15 -4.75
N SER A 282 7.12 -13.73 -5.94
CA SER A 282 6.74 -13.11 -7.21
C SER A 282 5.22 -13.17 -7.42
N TYR A 283 4.72 -12.45 -8.40
CA TYR A 283 3.31 -12.45 -8.78
C TYR A 283 3.18 -12.06 -10.25
N PRO A 284 2.05 -12.35 -10.91
CA PRO A 284 1.85 -12.00 -12.32
C PRO A 284 2.11 -10.51 -12.59
N ALA A 285 3.01 -10.22 -13.54
CA ALA A 285 3.35 -8.86 -13.94
C ALA A 285 2.33 -8.31 -14.96
N THR A 286 1.05 -8.29 -14.58
CA THR A 286 -0.07 -7.91 -15.45
C THR A 286 -0.71 -6.59 -15.02
N GLY A 287 -1.32 -5.91 -16.00
CA GLY A 287 -2.04 -4.66 -15.77
C GLY A 287 -1.14 -3.42 -15.68
N ARG A 288 -1.79 -2.27 -15.56
CA ARG A 288 -1.12 -0.97 -15.46
C ARG A 288 -0.55 -0.75 -14.05
N SER A 289 0.48 0.08 -13.96
CA SER A 289 1.14 0.52 -12.73
C SER A 289 1.79 -0.59 -11.90
N ILE A 290 2.20 -1.67 -12.57
CA ILE A 290 2.94 -2.77 -11.94
C ILE A 290 4.25 -2.31 -11.28
N VAL A 291 4.77 -1.15 -11.69
CA VAL A 291 5.94 -0.48 -11.07
C VAL A 291 5.70 0.00 -9.63
N TYR A 292 4.48 -0.13 -9.10
CA TYR A 292 4.17 0.12 -7.69
C TYR A 292 4.62 -1.02 -6.76
N ARG A 293 5.23 -2.09 -7.32
CA ARG A 293 5.88 -3.17 -6.55
C ARG A 293 4.89 -3.77 -5.55
N ALA A 294 5.32 -4.02 -4.32
CA ALA A 294 4.49 -4.56 -3.24
C ALA A 294 3.19 -3.76 -2.97
N GLY A 295 3.07 -2.51 -3.46
CA GLY A 295 1.85 -1.72 -3.39
C GLY A 295 0.65 -2.34 -4.10
N VAL A 296 0.86 -3.28 -5.03
CA VAL A 296 -0.25 -4.05 -5.62
C VAL A 296 -0.98 -4.92 -4.60
N PHE A 297 -0.43 -5.13 -3.41
CA PHE A 297 -1.07 -5.84 -2.30
C PHE A 297 -1.59 -4.90 -1.18
N HIS A 298 -1.81 -3.61 -1.50
CA HIS A 298 -2.41 -2.66 -0.56
C HIS A 298 -3.69 -3.20 0.08
N HIS A 299 -4.62 -3.78 -0.69
CA HIS A 299 -5.85 -4.33 -0.11
C HIS A 299 -5.61 -5.51 0.84
N LEU A 300 -4.73 -6.44 0.48
CA LEU A 300 -4.42 -7.57 1.37
C LEU A 300 -3.78 -7.09 2.69
N ALA A 301 -2.86 -6.12 2.61
CA ALA A 301 -2.26 -5.46 3.76
C ALA A 301 -3.29 -4.67 4.59
N ASN A 302 -4.24 -3.99 3.94
CA ASN A 302 -5.32 -3.24 4.58
C ASN A 302 -6.29 -4.17 5.31
N MET A 303 -6.65 -5.32 4.72
CA MET A 303 -7.51 -6.33 5.34
C MET A 303 -6.87 -6.93 6.59
N ALA A 304 -5.56 -7.18 6.56
CA ALA A 304 -4.81 -7.60 7.75
C ALA A 304 -4.81 -6.50 8.83
N TYR A 305 -4.46 -5.27 8.47
CA TYR A 305 -4.45 -4.13 9.39
C TYR A 305 -5.81 -3.85 10.04
N GLN A 306 -6.90 -3.94 9.27
CA GLN A 306 -8.26 -3.74 9.77
C GLN A 306 -8.80 -4.96 10.52
N GLN A 307 -8.04 -6.07 10.60
CA GLN A 307 -8.46 -7.35 11.18
C GLN A 307 -9.75 -7.89 10.54
N GLN A 308 -9.83 -7.79 9.21
CA GLN A 308 -11.01 -8.17 8.42
C GLN A 308 -10.75 -9.36 7.48
N LEU A 309 -9.58 -10.00 7.54
CA LEU A 309 -9.28 -11.20 6.75
C LEU A 309 -10.37 -12.29 6.93
N PRO A 310 -10.74 -13.02 5.86
CA PRO A 310 -11.60 -14.19 5.97
C PRO A 310 -10.90 -15.33 6.71
N ALA A 311 -11.66 -16.28 7.25
CA ALA A 311 -11.12 -17.42 8.00
C ALA A 311 -10.17 -18.32 7.17
N SER A 312 -10.30 -18.30 5.85
CA SER A 312 -9.41 -18.96 4.88
C SER A 312 -8.01 -18.36 4.83
N LEU A 313 -7.82 -17.14 5.34
CA LEU A 313 -6.56 -16.40 5.33
C LEU A 313 -6.12 -16.04 6.75
N PRO A 314 -5.52 -16.98 7.50
CA PRO A 314 -4.97 -16.69 8.82
C PRO A 314 -3.98 -15.52 8.79
N PRO A 315 -3.99 -14.59 9.77
CA PRO A 315 -3.11 -13.42 9.77
C PRO A 315 -1.62 -13.75 9.59
N ALA A 316 -1.12 -14.79 10.26
CA ALA A 316 0.28 -15.21 10.14
C ALA A 316 0.64 -15.75 8.73
N GLN A 317 -0.32 -16.34 8.01
CA GLN A 317 -0.14 -16.75 6.61
C GLN A 317 0.06 -15.52 5.72
N ILE A 318 -0.75 -14.48 5.94
CA ILE A 318 -0.64 -13.22 5.20
C ILE A 318 0.67 -12.49 5.54
N ARG A 319 1.12 -12.51 6.81
CA ARG A 319 2.45 -12.02 7.17
C ARG A 319 3.53 -12.70 6.34
N CYS A 320 3.52 -14.03 6.25
CA CYS A 320 4.52 -14.79 5.50
C CYS A 320 4.47 -14.47 3.99
N ALA A 321 3.28 -14.45 3.40
CA ALA A 321 3.10 -14.13 1.98
C ALA A 321 3.59 -12.71 1.64
N LEU A 322 3.15 -11.70 2.39
CA LEU A 322 3.56 -10.31 2.19
C LEU A 322 5.04 -10.11 2.47
N THR A 323 5.63 -10.85 3.42
CA THR A 323 7.08 -10.82 3.66
C THR A 323 7.85 -11.28 2.44
N ALA A 324 7.40 -12.35 1.78
CA ALA A 324 8.00 -12.84 0.55
C ALA A 324 7.91 -11.79 -0.58
N VAL A 325 6.74 -11.17 -0.76
CA VAL A 325 6.53 -10.09 -1.75
C VAL A 325 7.43 -8.88 -1.48
N ILE A 326 7.51 -8.42 -0.23
CA ILE A 326 8.33 -7.26 0.15
C ILE A 326 9.80 -7.55 -0.15
N LYS A 327 10.30 -8.73 0.24
CA LYS A 327 11.68 -9.15 -0.10
C LYS A 327 11.88 -9.16 -1.60
N LYS A 328 11.04 -9.91 -2.34
CA LYS A 328 11.15 -10.10 -3.78
C LYS A 328 11.20 -8.77 -4.54
N THR A 329 10.34 -7.84 -4.18
CA THR A 329 10.23 -6.56 -4.91
C THR A 329 11.32 -5.54 -4.56
N LEU A 330 12.11 -5.78 -3.50
CA LEU A 330 13.14 -4.86 -2.98
C LEU A 330 14.56 -5.43 -3.01
N GLU A 331 14.74 -6.74 -3.18
CA GLU A 331 16.04 -7.42 -3.09
C GLU A 331 16.97 -7.13 -4.28
N SER A 332 16.44 -6.76 -5.45
CA SER A 332 17.27 -6.42 -6.61
C SER A 332 18.21 -5.25 -6.28
N PRO A 333 19.52 -5.36 -6.56
CA PRO A 333 20.49 -4.28 -6.32
C PRO A 333 20.17 -2.97 -7.04
N SER A 334 19.40 -3.04 -8.13
CA SER A 334 19.00 -1.87 -8.93
C SER A 334 17.66 -1.27 -8.51
N THR A 335 17.03 -1.76 -7.44
CA THR A 335 15.76 -1.21 -6.94
C THR A 335 15.91 0.24 -6.50
N PHE A 336 17.06 0.58 -5.91
CA PHE A 336 17.36 1.91 -5.41
C PHE A 336 18.45 2.57 -6.26
N THR A 337 18.42 3.89 -6.37
CA THR A 337 19.55 4.70 -6.84
C THR A 337 20.67 4.69 -5.81
N SER A 338 21.85 5.20 -6.18
CA SER A 338 22.97 5.39 -5.25
C SER A 338 22.60 6.28 -4.05
N ASP A 339 21.67 7.20 -4.25
CA ASP A 339 21.19 8.14 -3.22
C ASP A 339 19.96 7.63 -2.45
N GLY A 340 19.54 6.38 -2.69
CA GLY A 340 18.48 5.72 -1.94
C GLY A 340 17.05 5.95 -2.45
N TRP A 341 16.86 6.51 -3.64
CA TRP A 341 15.53 6.70 -4.24
C TRP A 341 15.09 5.47 -5.04
N LEU A 342 13.78 5.23 -5.17
CA LEU A 342 13.28 4.10 -5.96
C LEU A 342 13.49 4.33 -7.46
N ASN A 343 14.01 3.32 -8.16
CA ASN A 343 13.98 3.24 -9.62
C ASN A 343 12.63 2.71 -10.11
N ILE A 344 12.16 3.23 -11.25
CA ILE A 344 10.99 2.72 -11.96
C ILE A 344 11.23 1.26 -12.34
N GLY A 345 10.35 0.37 -11.91
CA GLY A 345 10.38 -1.07 -12.23
C GLY A 345 9.63 -1.91 -11.20
N LEU A 346 9.45 -3.20 -11.50
CA LEU A 346 8.84 -4.19 -10.60
C LEU A 346 9.92 -4.94 -9.78
N TYR A 347 10.97 -5.38 -10.46
CA TYR A 347 12.16 -6.02 -9.89
C TYR A 347 13.41 -5.28 -10.38
N GLY A 348 13.98 -4.41 -9.54
CA GLY A 348 15.06 -3.54 -9.97
C GLY A 348 14.62 -2.39 -10.90
N LYS A 349 15.52 -1.90 -11.75
CA LYS A 349 15.27 -0.82 -12.72
C LYS A 349 14.76 -1.36 -14.06
N GLN A 350 13.48 -1.12 -14.36
CA GLN A 350 12.77 -1.62 -15.54
C GLN A 350 11.83 -0.53 -16.09
N PRO A 351 12.36 0.57 -16.68
CA PRO A 351 11.56 1.74 -17.07
C PRO A 351 10.47 1.43 -18.12
N GLY A 352 10.66 0.40 -18.95
CA GLY A 352 9.68 -0.01 -19.96
C GLY A 352 8.35 -0.55 -19.41
N LEU A 353 8.27 -0.82 -18.09
CA LEU A 353 7.03 -1.22 -17.40
C LEU A 353 6.16 -0.03 -16.98
N ALA A 354 6.65 1.20 -17.11
CA ALA A 354 5.94 2.39 -16.66
C ALA A 354 4.79 2.77 -17.60
N ASP A 355 3.68 3.19 -17.00
CA ASP A 355 2.62 3.89 -17.71
C ASP A 355 3.02 5.32 -18.06
N PHE A 356 2.26 5.94 -18.95
CA PHE A 356 2.45 7.31 -19.43
C PHE A 356 2.36 8.39 -18.34
N TYR A 357 1.97 8.06 -17.11
CA TYR A 357 1.84 9.01 -16.01
C TYR A 357 2.82 8.75 -14.87
N ASN A 358 3.60 7.67 -14.91
CA ASN A 358 4.46 7.31 -13.79
C ASN A 358 5.68 8.24 -13.68
N THR A 359 5.95 8.65 -12.45
CA THR A 359 7.12 9.42 -12.03
C THR A 359 7.83 8.70 -10.88
N THR A 360 8.99 9.20 -10.43
CA THR A 360 9.62 8.76 -9.18
C THR A 360 8.62 8.77 -8.02
N GLY A 361 7.80 9.80 -7.92
CA GLY A 361 6.82 9.95 -6.85
C GLY A 361 5.75 8.87 -6.88
N SER A 362 5.36 8.44 -8.08
CA SER A 362 4.32 7.43 -8.22
C SER A 362 4.67 6.10 -7.53
N LEU A 363 5.96 5.76 -7.50
CA LEU A 363 6.50 4.50 -6.97
C LEU A 363 6.24 4.32 -5.47
N TYR A 364 6.00 5.41 -4.74
CA TYR A 364 5.80 5.40 -3.30
C TYR A 364 4.45 4.86 -2.83
N ILE A 365 3.53 4.54 -3.76
CA ILE A 365 2.36 3.70 -3.45
C ILE A 365 2.78 2.37 -2.82
N CYS A 366 3.98 1.88 -3.11
CA CYS A 366 4.53 0.64 -2.54
C CYS A 366 4.51 0.60 -1.01
N THR A 367 4.54 1.77 -0.35
CA THR A 367 4.52 1.88 1.11
C THR A 367 3.21 1.39 1.74
N ASN A 368 2.12 1.34 0.98
CA ASN A 368 0.83 0.81 1.48
C ASN A 368 0.85 -0.70 1.77
N VAL A 369 1.92 -1.43 1.42
CA VAL A 369 2.10 -2.81 1.90
C VAL A 369 2.39 -2.86 3.41
N PHE A 370 2.88 -1.76 4.00
CA PHE A 370 3.34 -1.71 5.38
C PHE A 370 2.24 -1.42 6.41
N LEU A 371 0.97 -1.30 6.00
CA LEU A 371 -0.14 -1.01 6.93
C LEU A 371 -0.20 -1.93 8.17
N PRO A 372 0.10 -3.25 8.08
CA PRO A 372 0.16 -4.13 9.26
C PRO A 372 1.19 -3.73 10.32
N LEU A 373 2.18 -2.88 10.03
CA LEU A 373 3.06 -2.31 11.07
C LEU A 373 2.29 -1.46 12.09
N GLY A 374 1.08 -1.00 11.74
CA GLY A 374 0.14 -0.37 12.67
C GLY A 374 -0.52 -1.33 13.66
N LEU A 375 -0.29 -2.65 13.56
CA LEU A 375 -0.73 -3.62 14.57
C LEU A 375 0.34 -3.78 15.67
N PRO A 376 -0.06 -3.97 16.94
CA PRO A 376 0.86 -4.22 18.04
C PRO A 376 1.58 -5.57 17.88
N GLN A 377 2.77 -5.72 18.46
CA GLN A 377 3.58 -6.96 18.36
C GLN A 377 2.85 -8.21 18.90
N THR A 378 1.85 -8.03 19.74
CA THR A 378 1.03 -9.11 20.32
C THR A 378 -0.07 -9.61 19.40
N ASP A 379 -0.43 -8.85 18.36
CA ASP A 379 -1.47 -9.21 17.39
C ASP A 379 -1.11 -10.53 16.68
N ASP A 380 -2.09 -11.39 16.40
CA ASP A 380 -1.89 -12.70 15.76
C ASP A 380 -1.16 -12.61 14.41
N PHE A 381 -1.28 -11.47 13.71
CA PHE A 381 -0.48 -11.20 12.52
C PHE A 381 1.01 -11.29 12.80
N TRP A 382 1.48 -10.81 13.97
CA TRP A 382 2.89 -10.80 14.38
C TRP A 382 3.26 -11.95 15.33
N SER A 383 2.39 -12.31 16.27
CA SER A 383 2.67 -13.31 17.30
C SER A 383 2.42 -14.75 16.84
N GLY A 384 1.53 -14.93 15.84
CA GLY A 384 1.19 -16.25 15.31
C GLY A 384 2.38 -16.96 14.65
N ALA A 385 2.44 -18.28 14.82
CA ALA A 385 3.46 -19.11 14.19
C ALA A 385 3.42 -18.95 12.65
N PRO A 386 4.58 -18.96 11.96
CA PRO A 386 4.62 -18.88 10.50
C PRO A 386 3.75 -19.96 9.84
N LEU A 387 2.96 -19.58 8.84
CA LEU A 387 2.11 -20.48 8.08
C LEU A 387 2.42 -20.36 6.58
N PRO A 388 2.47 -21.49 5.85
CA PRO A 388 2.63 -21.44 4.40
C PRO A 388 1.40 -20.80 3.75
N TRP A 389 1.62 -19.94 2.75
CA TRP A 389 0.56 -19.39 1.92
C TRP A 389 0.20 -20.36 0.80
N THR A 390 -0.87 -20.08 0.06
CA THR A 390 -1.52 -21.07 -0.80
C THR A 390 -0.59 -21.68 -1.85
N GLU A 391 0.19 -20.87 -2.55
CA GLU A 391 1.13 -21.36 -3.56
C GLU A 391 2.20 -22.27 -2.94
N ILE A 392 2.72 -21.96 -1.75
CA ILE A 392 3.66 -22.87 -1.04
C ILE A 392 2.99 -24.21 -0.74
N LYS A 393 1.74 -24.21 -0.26
CA LYS A 393 1.00 -25.44 0.05
C LYS A 393 0.81 -26.30 -1.21
N ILE A 394 0.36 -25.69 -2.30
CA ILE A 394 0.11 -26.38 -3.59
C ILE A 394 1.41 -26.98 -4.13
N TRP A 395 2.46 -26.17 -4.26
CA TRP A 395 3.72 -26.60 -4.87
C TRP A 395 4.56 -27.51 -3.95
N SER A 396 4.18 -27.67 -2.67
CA SER A 396 4.73 -28.70 -1.78
C SER A 396 3.93 -30.01 -1.77
N GLY A 397 2.86 -30.13 -2.58
CA GLY A 397 1.99 -31.30 -2.61
C GLY A 397 1.01 -31.41 -1.44
N SER A 398 0.76 -30.32 -0.70
CA SER A 398 -0.24 -30.30 0.37
C SER A 398 -1.65 -30.27 -0.21
N ASP A 399 -2.59 -30.95 0.45
CA ASP A 399 -4.01 -30.87 0.08
C ASP A 399 -4.58 -29.49 0.41
N VAL A 400 -5.23 -28.85 -0.57
CA VAL A 400 -5.86 -27.53 -0.44
C VAL A 400 -7.24 -27.54 -1.07
N LYS A 401 -8.17 -26.76 -0.50
CA LYS A 401 -9.51 -26.63 -1.07
C LYS A 401 -9.46 -25.93 -2.42
N GLY A 402 -10.26 -26.44 -3.37
CA GLY A 402 -10.50 -25.80 -4.65
C GLY A 402 -11.08 -24.39 -4.48
N ASP A 403 -10.72 -23.50 -5.40
CA ASP A 403 -11.22 -22.12 -5.44
C ASP A 403 -12.46 -22.04 -6.36
N HIS A 404 -13.50 -21.36 -5.89
CA HIS A 404 -14.74 -21.18 -6.64
C HIS A 404 -15.21 -19.74 -6.50
N ALA A 405 -15.82 -19.22 -7.57
CA ALA A 405 -16.39 -17.88 -7.58
C ALA A 405 -17.50 -17.75 -6.52
N LEU A 406 -17.56 -16.59 -5.86
CA LEU A 406 -18.67 -16.25 -4.97
C LEU A 406 -19.69 -15.37 -5.69
N ASP A 407 -20.97 -15.75 -5.58
CA ASP A 407 -22.08 -14.92 -6.01
C ASP A 407 -22.45 -13.93 -4.90
N LEU A 408 -21.96 -12.69 -5.05
CA LEU A 408 -22.18 -11.59 -4.10
C LEU A 408 -22.89 -10.41 -4.77
N LYS A 409 -23.47 -10.62 -5.96
CA LYS A 409 -24.12 -9.55 -6.74
C LYS A 409 -25.43 -9.09 -6.12
#